data_AF-A0A383ZYA2-F1
#
_entry.id   AF-A0A383ZYA2-F1
#
_cell.length_a   1.000
_cell.length_b   1.000
_cell.length_c   1.000
_cell.angle_alpha   90.00
_cell.angle_beta   90.00
_cell.angle_gamma   90.00
#
_symmetry.space_group_name_H-M   'P 1'
#
loop_
_entity.id
_entity.type
_entity.pdbx_description
1 polymer ?
#
loop_
_entity_poly.entity_id
_entity_poly.type
_entity_poly.pdbx_seq_one_letter_code
_entity_poly.pdbx_strand_id
1 'polypeptide(L)'
;MNKYRFELSRGISVWKISSSVNKISFFFPAMQHTNSQNYLEENLRAVTSIMVAQFLQKLTYEKVQTIVKELLDLAEKCKSLKPHESPSECCHQLMTTFLEHICNNQVLADRHVFSDCCNTNNSARHKCFLSYKKDVAGYSDIFQISNPEQICEIDKENPVPVKEKYIYETSRKHPFLYGPTILTMSACYETAVQSCCREENKTECSQIKLEPIRKYVREISLRHHHLCEIGIKFNHKVAKAVELVLLTKKQPRANFSEIAKLAMDIKNLHQICCEGNAVACVLGRSQLMNYTCSKQATLSSKITPCCELPEPFRGECIIISENDEPDPSSLPLSRFTEDQFVCKQFTDKQDDFLQEFLYEYSRRHPELAVPVILRVDTVYQNLLGKCCKLENPLECYSHGEEMFQRVVRESHEHVKNQCDLHEKLGDSNFHDRLIVLYTKKAPQLSAQELVIFTKNMAAAATKCCPLNDEQQFACMENSAKLILGALCRRHEAEPINAGVGHCCDDSYAFRKPCFDDLQVDATYISPHLSCDQVVNLNEDLCRAQEEELQTEKQKLLSNLVKQEPYAAEMQFQSVIVDFAHLVEMCCQAEKSEICLQEEGSKLIKKCQSLLGG
;
A
#
# COMPACT_ATOMS: atom_id res chain seq x y z
N MET A 1 11.11 19.06 48.76
CA MET A 1 11.44 17.84 47.98
C MET A 1 10.26 16.90 48.01
N ASN A 2 9.39 16.95 46.99
CA ASN A 2 8.63 15.80 46.49
C ASN A 2 7.72 16.23 45.31
N LYS A 3 7.73 15.38 44.27
CA LYS A 3 6.76 15.20 43.17
C LYS A 3 6.38 16.43 42.33
N TYR A 4 7.03 16.56 41.18
CA TYR A 4 6.43 17.19 40.00
C TYR A 4 6.00 16.11 39.00
N ARG A 5 4.68 16.10 38.79
CA ARG A 5 3.90 15.41 37.77
C ARG A 5 4.24 16.04 36.41
N PHE A 6 4.69 15.26 35.43
CA PHE A 6 4.79 15.72 34.04
C PHE A 6 3.68 15.05 33.22
N GLU A 7 2.72 15.87 32.81
CA GLU A 7 1.67 15.55 31.85
C GLU A 7 2.29 15.37 30.45
N LEU A 8 2.05 14.21 29.85
CA LEU A 8 2.38 13.88 28.46
C LEU A 8 1.10 14.06 27.63
N SER A 9 0.89 15.27 27.13
CA SER A 9 -0.04 15.55 26.03
C SER A 9 0.78 16.10 24.87
N ARG A 10 1.06 15.25 23.87
CA ARG A 10 1.65 15.66 22.59
C ARG A 10 0.95 14.87 21.49
N GLY A 11 0.33 15.59 20.54
CA GLY A 11 -0.32 15.03 19.37
C GLY A 11 0.64 14.14 18.58
N ILE A 12 0.15 12.97 18.19
CA ILE A 12 0.96 11.88 17.64
C ILE A 12 0.55 11.69 16.18
N SER A 13 1.42 12.14 15.26
CA SER A 13 1.31 11.78 13.86
C SER A 13 1.41 10.26 13.68
N VAL A 14 0.52 9.74 12.85
CA VAL A 14 0.17 8.32 12.62
C VAL A 14 1.32 7.40 12.16
N TRP A 15 2.54 7.91 12.04
CA TRP A 15 3.74 7.12 11.78
C TRP A 15 4.41 6.59 13.06
N LYS A 16 3.90 6.97 14.23
CA LYS A 16 4.40 6.55 15.56
C LYS A 16 4.05 5.12 15.98
N ILE A 17 3.35 4.33 15.16
CA ILE A 17 3.07 2.89 15.45
C ILE A 17 4.31 1.99 15.21
N SER A 18 5.48 2.58 14.94
CA SER A 18 6.75 1.95 15.28
C SER A 18 7.73 3.07 15.60
N SER A 19 8.29 3.03 16.82
CA SER A 19 9.18 4.06 17.35
C SER A 19 10.25 4.43 16.32
N SER A 20 10.35 5.72 15.99
CA SER A 20 11.30 6.26 15.01
C SER A 20 12.76 5.90 15.32
N VAL A 21 13.07 5.66 16.61
CA VAL A 21 14.39 5.24 17.10
C VAL A 21 14.77 3.83 16.61
N ASN A 22 13.80 2.93 16.36
CA ASN A 22 14.06 1.58 15.84
C ASN A 22 14.05 1.48 14.30
N LYS A 23 13.59 2.49 13.56
CA LYS A 23 13.50 2.44 12.09
C LYS A 23 14.75 2.91 11.34
N ILE A 24 15.70 3.54 12.03
CA ILE A 24 16.98 3.98 11.43
C ILE A 24 18.13 3.05 11.86
N SER A 25 17.93 2.20 12.88
CA SER A 25 18.99 1.36 13.47
C SER A 25 19.69 0.46 12.46
N PHE A 26 18.97 -0.05 11.45
CA PHE A 26 19.52 -0.89 10.39
C PHE A 26 20.25 -0.13 9.28
N PHE A 27 20.12 1.19 9.18
CA PHE A 27 20.92 1.98 8.24
C PHE A 27 22.37 2.12 8.71
N PHE A 28 22.59 2.30 10.02
CA PHE A 28 23.90 2.67 10.57
C PHE A 28 25.05 1.75 10.16
N PRO A 29 24.90 0.42 10.17
CA PRO A 29 25.95 -0.48 9.72
C PRO A 29 26.28 -0.29 8.22
N ALA A 30 25.27 -0.15 7.37
CA ALA A 30 25.45 -0.07 5.91
C ALA A 30 26.04 1.27 5.45
N MET A 31 25.80 2.34 6.22
CA MET A 31 26.30 3.68 5.93
C MET A 31 27.84 3.80 6.02
N GLN A 32 28.50 3.00 6.85
CA GLN A 32 29.96 3.05 7.01
C GLN A 32 30.74 2.53 5.78
N HIS A 33 30.06 1.85 4.86
CA HIS A 33 30.68 1.17 3.72
C HIS A 33 30.40 1.82 2.36
N THR A 34 29.65 2.93 2.30
CA THR A 34 29.21 3.55 1.04
C THR A 34 29.65 5.01 0.97
N ASN A 35 30.58 5.34 0.06
CA ASN A 35 30.99 6.73 -0.19
C ASN A 35 31.31 6.90 -1.69
N SER A 36 30.41 7.49 -2.47
CA SER A 36 30.64 7.74 -3.89
C SER A 36 30.06 9.08 -4.35
N GLN A 37 30.85 9.79 -5.16
CA GLN A 37 30.44 11.01 -5.87
C GLN A 37 29.61 10.72 -7.14
N ASN A 38 29.64 9.49 -7.69
CA ASN A 38 28.94 9.08 -8.92
C ASN A 38 28.00 7.89 -8.70
N TYR A 39 27.12 8.00 -7.69
CA TYR A 39 26.23 6.92 -7.23
C TYR A 39 25.40 6.23 -8.33
N LEU A 40 24.85 7.00 -9.30
CA LEU A 40 24.04 6.43 -10.38
C LEU A 40 24.86 5.59 -11.37
N GLU A 41 26.08 6.03 -11.69
CA GLU A 41 26.97 5.36 -12.64
C GLU A 41 27.38 3.99 -12.08
N GLU A 42 27.78 3.95 -10.81
CA GLU A 42 28.19 2.73 -10.11
C GLU A 42 27.03 1.71 -9.98
N ASN A 43 25.80 2.19 -9.90
CA ASN A 43 24.63 1.33 -9.72
C ASN A 43 23.83 1.12 -11.02
N LEU A 44 24.25 1.66 -12.17
CA LEU A 44 23.46 1.65 -13.41
C LEU A 44 23.04 0.22 -13.80
N ARG A 45 23.94 -0.75 -13.68
CA ARG A 45 23.64 -2.17 -13.92
C ARG A 45 22.58 -2.69 -12.95
N ALA A 46 22.72 -2.41 -11.66
CA ALA A 46 21.76 -2.83 -10.64
C ALA A 46 20.37 -2.19 -10.87
N VAL A 47 20.31 -0.90 -11.22
CA VAL A 47 19.05 -0.20 -11.51
C VAL A 47 18.38 -0.74 -12.77
N THR A 48 19.17 -1.06 -13.80
CA THR A 48 18.68 -1.71 -15.02
C THR A 48 18.14 -3.11 -14.71
N SER A 49 18.81 -3.86 -13.81
CA SER A 49 18.32 -5.16 -13.32
C SER A 49 16.98 -5.05 -12.60
N ILE A 50 16.78 -4.01 -11.77
CA ILE A 50 15.48 -3.72 -11.14
C ILE A 50 14.41 -3.54 -12.21
N MET A 51 14.64 -2.65 -13.17
CA MET A 51 13.71 -2.36 -14.26
C MET A 51 13.31 -3.63 -15.01
N VAL A 52 14.29 -4.42 -15.48
CA VAL A 52 14.04 -5.64 -16.24
C VAL A 52 13.27 -6.67 -15.40
N ALA A 53 13.68 -6.91 -14.14
CA ALA A 53 13.03 -7.89 -13.26
C ALA A 53 11.59 -7.50 -12.87
N GLN A 54 11.28 -6.21 -12.76
CA GLN A 54 9.93 -5.73 -12.48
C GLN A 54 8.98 -5.91 -13.66
N PHE A 55 9.45 -5.74 -14.90
CA PHE A 55 8.62 -5.97 -16.10
C PHE A 55 8.55 -7.45 -16.49
N LEU A 56 9.66 -8.19 -16.33
CA LEU A 56 9.79 -9.58 -16.77
C LEU A 56 9.89 -10.53 -15.57
N GLN A 57 8.90 -10.47 -14.68
CA GLN A 57 8.89 -11.10 -13.36
C GLN A 57 9.08 -12.63 -13.37
N LYS A 58 8.81 -13.30 -14.50
CA LYS A 58 8.93 -14.76 -14.65
C LYS A 58 10.32 -15.23 -15.10
N LEU A 59 11.16 -14.34 -15.62
CA LEU A 59 12.49 -14.73 -16.10
C LEU A 59 13.43 -15.13 -14.96
N THR A 60 14.35 -16.05 -15.24
CA THR A 60 15.40 -16.44 -14.29
C THR A 60 16.42 -15.31 -14.10
N TYR A 61 17.20 -15.38 -13.02
CA TYR A 61 18.23 -14.39 -12.71
C TYR A 61 19.22 -14.22 -13.86
N GLU A 62 19.70 -15.33 -14.42
CA GLU A 62 20.71 -15.36 -15.48
C GLU A 62 20.20 -14.67 -16.74
N LYS A 63 18.94 -14.96 -17.13
CA LYS A 63 18.29 -14.30 -18.28
C LYS A 63 18.14 -12.80 -18.06
N VAL A 64 17.77 -12.37 -16.86
CA VAL A 64 17.72 -10.93 -16.52
C VAL A 64 19.10 -10.30 -16.68
N GLN A 65 20.16 -10.92 -16.16
CA GLN A 65 21.52 -10.37 -16.29
C GLN A 65 22.00 -10.31 -17.75
N THR A 66 21.64 -11.30 -18.59
CA THR A 66 21.91 -11.26 -20.03
C THR A 66 21.25 -10.06 -20.69
N ILE A 67 19.95 -9.85 -20.46
CA ILE A 67 19.21 -8.70 -21.01
C ILE A 67 19.83 -7.39 -20.53
N VAL A 68 20.13 -7.27 -19.23
CA VAL A 68 20.74 -6.05 -18.66
C VAL A 68 22.05 -5.72 -19.37
N LYS A 69 22.90 -6.73 -19.61
CA LYS A 69 24.15 -6.53 -20.35
C LYS A 69 23.89 -6.01 -21.76
N GLU A 70 22.99 -6.66 -22.50
CA GLU A 70 22.62 -6.26 -23.86
C GLU A 70 22.05 -4.83 -23.93
N LEU A 71 21.19 -4.45 -22.98
CA LEU A 71 20.63 -3.10 -22.92
C LEU A 71 21.70 -2.03 -22.67
N LEU A 72 22.65 -2.29 -21.77
CA LEU A 72 23.74 -1.35 -21.48
C LEU A 72 24.71 -1.23 -22.65
N ASP A 73 24.95 -2.32 -23.38
CA ASP A 73 25.76 -2.30 -24.60
C ASP A 73 25.08 -1.47 -25.71
N LEU A 74 23.74 -1.50 -25.80
CA LEU A 74 22.94 -0.75 -26.78
C LEU A 74 22.69 0.73 -26.39
N ALA A 75 22.74 1.06 -25.10
CA ALA A 75 22.44 2.39 -24.59
C ALA A 75 23.66 3.33 -24.66
N GLU A 76 24.07 3.71 -25.88
CA GLU A 76 25.26 4.55 -26.13
C GLU A 76 25.28 5.85 -25.30
N LYS A 77 24.12 6.51 -25.09
CA LYS A 77 24.07 7.76 -24.29
C LYS A 77 24.28 7.53 -22.80
N CYS A 78 24.24 6.27 -22.34
CA CYS A 78 24.57 5.91 -20.97
C CYS A 78 26.07 5.60 -20.78
N LYS A 79 26.86 5.46 -21.86
CA LYS A 79 28.31 5.16 -21.78
C LYS A 79 29.16 6.39 -21.44
N SER A 80 28.60 7.59 -21.51
CA SER A 80 29.29 8.85 -21.23
C SER A 80 28.50 9.76 -20.28
N LEU A 81 27.95 9.22 -19.19
CA LEU A 81 27.26 10.00 -18.17
C LEU A 81 28.20 11.05 -17.55
N LYS A 82 28.31 12.23 -18.17
CA LYS A 82 29.10 13.34 -17.61
C LYS A 82 28.34 13.96 -16.43
N PRO A 83 29.03 14.50 -15.41
CA PRO A 83 28.41 15.16 -14.26
C PRO A 83 27.44 16.32 -14.60
N HIS A 84 27.49 16.83 -15.83
CA HIS A 84 26.70 17.96 -16.32
C HIS A 84 25.78 17.65 -17.52
N GLU A 85 25.85 16.43 -18.08
CA GLU A 85 24.87 16.01 -19.09
C GLU A 85 23.57 15.60 -18.39
N SER A 86 22.41 15.99 -18.95
CA SER A 86 21.14 15.66 -18.31
C SER A 86 20.97 14.14 -18.33
N PRO A 87 20.92 13.45 -17.16
CA PRO A 87 20.79 11.99 -17.18
C PRO A 87 19.40 11.54 -17.67
N SER A 88 18.49 12.51 -17.92
CA SER A 88 17.18 12.29 -18.54
C SER A 88 17.26 11.63 -19.92
N GLU A 89 18.29 11.91 -20.72
CA GLU A 89 18.39 11.39 -22.08
C GLU A 89 18.82 9.91 -22.09
N CYS A 90 19.77 9.53 -21.24
CA CYS A 90 20.12 8.13 -20.98
C CYS A 90 18.91 7.36 -20.42
N CYS A 91 18.19 7.92 -19.44
CA CYS A 91 17.02 7.25 -18.86
C CYS A 91 15.89 7.01 -19.86
N HIS A 92 15.62 7.98 -20.74
CA HIS A 92 14.60 7.85 -21.78
C HIS A 92 15.02 6.86 -22.88
N GLN A 93 16.30 6.92 -23.29
CA GLN A 93 16.84 5.96 -24.25
C GLN A 93 16.77 4.55 -23.70
N LEU A 94 17.20 4.30 -22.46
CA LEU A 94 17.22 2.96 -21.88
C LEU A 94 15.83 2.34 -21.81
N MET A 95 14.79 3.09 -21.41
CA MET A 95 13.40 2.60 -21.43
C MET A 95 12.92 2.28 -22.84
N THR A 96 13.20 3.15 -23.81
CA THR A 96 12.79 2.97 -25.20
C THR A 96 13.48 1.74 -25.81
N THR A 97 14.81 1.67 -25.67
CA THR A 97 15.64 0.53 -26.08
C THR A 97 15.17 -0.76 -25.42
N PHE A 98 14.79 -0.72 -24.14
CA PHE A 98 14.27 -1.89 -23.43
C PHE A 98 12.96 -2.42 -24.04
N LEU A 99 11.97 -1.55 -24.25
CA LEU A 99 10.69 -1.94 -24.83
C LEU A 99 10.86 -2.46 -26.28
N GLU A 100 11.73 -1.83 -27.06
CA GLU A 100 12.07 -2.30 -28.42
C GLU A 100 12.82 -3.63 -28.40
N HIS A 101 13.78 -3.79 -27.49
CA HIS A 101 14.55 -5.01 -27.33
C HIS A 101 13.65 -6.21 -27.02
N ILE A 102 12.67 -6.05 -26.10
CA ILE A 102 11.69 -7.12 -25.82
C ILE A 102 10.90 -7.50 -27.07
N CYS A 103 10.50 -6.52 -27.89
CA CYS A 103 9.72 -6.78 -29.09
C CYS A 103 10.52 -7.41 -30.23
N ASN A 104 11.83 -7.16 -30.29
CA ASN A 104 12.70 -7.63 -31.36
C ASN A 104 13.40 -8.97 -31.04
N ASN A 105 13.58 -9.30 -29.76
CA ASN A 105 14.32 -10.50 -29.35
C ASN A 105 13.44 -11.75 -29.35
N GLN A 106 13.65 -12.62 -30.35
CA GLN A 106 12.88 -13.87 -30.54
C GLN A 106 13.14 -14.94 -29.45
N VAL A 107 14.22 -14.80 -28.67
CA VAL A 107 14.69 -15.81 -27.69
C VAL A 107 14.15 -15.56 -26.28
N LEU A 108 13.56 -14.39 -26.02
CA LEU A 108 12.83 -14.13 -24.78
C LEU A 108 11.52 -14.91 -24.81
N ALA A 109 11.38 -15.86 -23.90
CA ALA A 109 10.38 -16.94 -23.90
C ALA A 109 8.90 -16.51 -23.81
N ASP A 110 8.58 -15.24 -24.03
CA ASP A 110 7.25 -14.66 -23.83
C ASP A 110 6.84 -13.70 -24.96
N ARG A 111 7.36 -13.85 -26.20
CA ARG A 111 6.84 -13.07 -27.35
C ARG A 111 5.32 -13.22 -27.49
N HIS A 112 4.76 -14.38 -27.14
CA HIS A 112 3.31 -14.62 -27.12
C HIS A 112 2.57 -13.84 -26.02
N VAL A 113 3.23 -13.48 -24.92
CA VAL A 113 2.63 -12.74 -23.81
C VAL A 113 2.61 -11.24 -24.10
N PHE A 114 3.63 -10.71 -24.77
CA PHE A 114 3.74 -9.28 -25.07
C PHE A 114 3.47 -8.91 -26.54
N SER A 115 3.06 -9.87 -27.39
CA SER A 115 2.82 -9.64 -28.82
C SER A 115 1.88 -8.48 -29.06
N ASP A 116 0.82 -8.40 -28.25
CA ASP A 116 -0.20 -7.36 -28.37
C ASP A 116 0.36 -5.98 -28.06
N CYS A 117 1.25 -5.88 -27.07
CA CYS A 117 1.95 -4.64 -26.74
C CYS A 117 2.90 -4.20 -27.87
N CYS A 118 3.63 -5.14 -28.46
CA CYS A 118 4.63 -4.85 -29.49
C CYS A 118 4.03 -4.31 -30.79
N ASN A 119 2.76 -4.59 -31.06
CA ASN A 119 2.04 -4.09 -32.25
C ASN A 119 1.52 -2.65 -32.09
N THR A 120 1.76 -1.99 -30.95
CA THR A 120 1.29 -0.63 -30.67
C THR A 120 2.42 0.41 -30.75
N ASN A 121 2.05 1.70 -30.86
CA ASN A 121 2.99 2.82 -30.87
C ASN A 121 3.69 2.98 -29.49
N ASN A 122 4.78 3.75 -29.40
CA ASN A 122 5.65 3.76 -28.22
C ASN A 122 4.94 4.07 -26.88
N SER A 123 4.02 5.04 -26.83
CA SER A 123 3.29 5.36 -25.58
C SER A 123 2.25 4.30 -25.21
N ALA A 124 1.49 3.81 -26.19
CA ALA A 124 0.54 2.73 -25.97
C ALA A 124 1.24 1.41 -25.60
N ARG A 125 2.42 1.16 -26.20
CA ARG A 125 3.28 0.01 -25.91
C ARG A 125 3.70 0.02 -24.45
N HIS A 126 4.23 1.14 -23.96
CA HIS A 126 4.66 1.26 -22.58
C HIS A 126 3.52 1.02 -21.59
N LYS A 127 2.35 1.65 -21.81
CA LYS A 127 1.15 1.40 -20.98
C LYS A 127 0.72 -0.06 -20.99
N CYS A 128 0.76 -0.71 -22.17
CA CYS A 128 0.48 -2.13 -22.29
C CYS A 128 1.48 -2.96 -21.49
N PHE A 129 2.79 -2.71 -21.58
CA PHE A 129 3.79 -3.42 -20.76
C PHE A 129 3.56 -3.23 -19.25
N LEU A 130 3.09 -2.05 -18.82
CA LEU A 130 2.76 -1.80 -17.42
C LEU A 130 1.58 -2.66 -16.93
N SER A 131 0.58 -2.94 -17.76
CA SER A 131 -0.56 -3.79 -17.35
C SER A 131 -0.19 -5.25 -17.15
N TYR A 132 0.98 -5.69 -17.61
CA TYR A 132 1.51 -7.03 -17.37
C TYR A 132 2.28 -7.15 -16.05
N LYS A 133 2.60 -6.04 -15.37
CA LYS A 133 3.13 -6.08 -14.01
C LYS A 133 2.04 -6.59 -13.08
N LYS A 134 2.23 -7.78 -12.51
CA LYS A 134 1.27 -8.39 -11.59
C LYS A 134 1.88 -8.48 -10.21
N ASP A 135 1.16 -8.02 -9.19
CA ASP A 135 1.47 -8.45 -7.83
C ASP A 135 1.42 -9.99 -7.81
N VAL A 136 2.43 -10.64 -7.24
CA VAL A 136 2.43 -12.10 -7.11
C VAL A 136 1.22 -12.46 -6.26
N ALA A 137 0.24 -13.13 -6.89
CA ALA A 137 -1.02 -13.49 -6.25
C ALA A 137 -0.75 -14.39 -5.04
N GLY A 138 -1.27 -13.98 -3.90
CA GLY A 138 -0.96 -14.59 -2.63
C GLY A 138 0.29 -13.97 -2.03
N TYR A 139 0.08 -13.26 -0.92
CA TYR A 139 1.06 -13.12 0.15
C TYR A 139 1.44 -14.53 0.66
N SER A 140 2.13 -15.33 -0.15
CA SER A 140 2.97 -16.37 0.43
C SER A 140 4.09 -15.59 1.09
N ASP A 141 3.99 -15.48 2.41
CA ASP A 141 4.93 -14.79 3.29
C ASP A 141 6.34 -15.43 3.28
N ILE A 142 6.50 -16.40 2.38
CA ILE A 142 7.69 -17.15 2.08
C ILE A 142 8.55 -16.27 1.15
N PHE A 143 9.11 -15.20 1.72
CA PHE A 143 10.55 -15.06 1.57
C PHE A 143 11.11 -16.32 2.23
N GLN A 144 11.16 -17.43 1.48
CA GLN A 144 11.86 -18.62 1.95
C GLN A 144 13.24 -18.09 2.19
N ILE A 145 13.58 -17.97 3.48
CA ILE A 145 14.94 -17.77 3.90
C ILE A 145 15.66 -18.91 3.18
N SER A 146 16.39 -18.59 2.11
CA SER A 146 17.51 -19.45 1.73
C SER A 146 18.22 -19.68 3.05
N ASN A 147 18.34 -20.94 3.47
CA ASN A 147 18.83 -21.32 4.79
C ASN A 147 19.96 -20.36 5.21
N PRO A 148 19.97 -19.72 6.41
CA PRO A 148 20.98 -18.71 6.77
C PRO A 148 22.41 -19.18 6.46
N GLU A 149 22.66 -20.48 6.59
CA GLU A 149 23.88 -21.16 6.20
C GLU A 149 24.16 -21.09 4.68
N GLN A 150 23.16 -21.36 3.83
CA GLN A 150 23.27 -21.21 2.36
C GLN A 150 23.54 -19.76 1.95
N ILE A 151 22.90 -18.78 2.61
CA ILE A 151 23.17 -17.36 2.32
C ILE A 151 24.62 -17.03 2.65
N CYS A 152 25.13 -17.53 3.77
CA CYS A 152 26.52 -17.31 4.17
C CYS A 152 27.54 -18.07 3.32
N GLU A 153 27.16 -19.22 2.74
CA GLU A 153 27.98 -19.92 1.75
C GLU A 153 28.08 -19.11 0.47
N ILE A 154 26.96 -18.60 -0.04
CA ILE A 154 26.92 -17.72 -1.21
C ILE A 154 27.78 -16.47 -0.99
N ASP A 155 27.67 -15.82 0.18
CA ASP A 155 28.47 -14.64 0.55
C ASP A 155 29.99 -14.92 0.60
N LYS A 156 30.39 -16.13 1.04
CA LYS A 156 31.79 -16.54 1.10
C LYS A 156 32.41 -16.79 -0.27
N GLU A 157 31.68 -17.42 -1.18
CA GLU A 157 32.21 -17.82 -2.49
C GLU A 157 32.35 -16.62 -3.43
N ASN A 158 31.51 -15.59 -3.29
CA ASN A 158 31.59 -14.33 -4.01
C ASN A 158 30.74 -13.27 -3.27
N PRO A 159 31.21 -12.04 -2.97
CA PRO A 159 30.40 -11.04 -2.24
C PRO A 159 29.32 -10.35 -3.09
N VAL A 160 29.57 -10.19 -4.39
CA VAL A 160 28.66 -9.55 -5.38
C VAL A 160 27.29 -10.26 -5.61
N PRO A 161 27.12 -11.60 -5.51
CA PRO A 161 25.86 -12.29 -5.73
C PRO A 161 24.77 -11.95 -4.70
N VAL A 162 25.08 -11.69 -3.43
CA VAL A 162 24.04 -11.57 -2.40
C VAL A 162 23.17 -10.34 -2.64
N LYS A 163 23.81 -9.19 -2.87
CA LYS A 163 23.13 -7.93 -3.18
C LYS A 163 22.37 -8.01 -4.51
N GLU A 164 23.00 -8.49 -5.57
CA GLU A 164 22.36 -8.60 -6.89
C GLU A 164 21.17 -9.57 -6.89
N LYS A 165 21.30 -10.70 -6.19
CA LYS A 165 20.21 -11.68 -6.04
C LYS A 165 19.06 -11.12 -5.22
N TYR A 166 19.35 -10.40 -4.13
CA TYR A 166 18.32 -9.70 -3.35
C TYR A 166 17.55 -8.69 -4.20
N ILE A 167 18.27 -7.89 -5.01
CA ILE A 167 17.68 -6.92 -5.94
C ILE A 167 16.74 -7.62 -6.91
N TYR A 168 17.18 -8.71 -7.55
CA TYR A 168 16.37 -9.48 -8.49
C TYR A 168 15.10 -10.06 -7.84
N GLU A 169 15.22 -10.77 -6.71
CA GLU A 169 14.08 -11.43 -6.05
C GLU A 169 13.08 -10.40 -5.51
N THR A 170 13.56 -9.30 -4.94
CA THR A 170 12.69 -8.22 -4.44
C THR A 170 11.96 -7.52 -5.58
N SER A 171 12.67 -7.23 -6.68
CA SER A 171 12.11 -6.54 -7.85
C SER A 171 10.99 -7.33 -8.51
N ARG A 172 11.18 -8.64 -8.73
CA ARG A 172 10.15 -9.47 -9.36
C ARG A 172 8.93 -9.71 -8.46
N LYS A 173 9.11 -9.73 -7.13
CA LYS A 173 8.02 -9.89 -6.15
C LYS A 173 7.22 -8.60 -5.95
N HIS A 174 7.89 -7.45 -6.06
CA HIS A 174 7.31 -6.13 -5.83
C HIS A 174 7.49 -5.22 -7.07
N PRO A 175 6.70 -5.43 -8.14
CA PRO A 175 6.92 -4.77 -9.44
C PRO A 175 6.68 -3.25 -9.45
N PHE A 176 6.06 -2.72 -8.39
CA PHE A 176 5.82 -1.29 -8.16
C PHE A 176 6.65 -0.68 -7.01
N LEU A 177 7.52 -1.46 -6.36
CA LEU A 177 8.44 -0.94 -5.36
C LEU A 177 9.50 -0.07 -6.04
N TYR A 178 9.73 1.14 -5.54
CA TYR A 178 10.63 2.07 -6.19
C TYR A 178 12.08 1.60 -6.18
N GLY A 179 12.74 1.73 -7.33
CA GLY A 179 14.16 1.44 -7.51
C GLY A 179 15.08 2.00 -6.43
N PRO A 180 15.01 3.30 -6.06
CA PRO A 180 15.86 3.84 -4.99
C PRO A 180 15.69 3.09 -3.65
N THR A 181 14.46 2.71 -3.29
CA THR A 181 14.20 1.95 -2.06
C THR A 181 14.79 0.54 -2.13
N ILE A 182 14.70 -0.14 -3.28
CA ILE A 182 15.32 -1.45 -3.49
C ILE A 182 16.84 -1.35 -3.33
N LEU A 183 17.47 -0.30 -3.87
CA LEU A 183 18.91 -0.09 -3.72
C LEU A 183 19.30 0.12 -2.25
N THR A 184 18.60 0.99 -1.52
CA THR A 184 18.89 1.22 -0.10
C THR A 184 18.72 -0.05 0.72
N MET A 185 17.62 -0.78 0.50
CA MET A 185 17.34 -2.02 1.23
C MET A 185 18.32 -3.13 0.86
N SER A 186 18.82 -3.19 -0.39
CA SER A 186 19.84 -4.16 -0.79
C SER A 186 21.16 -3.96 -0.03
N ALA A 187 21.58 -2.71 0.19
CA ALA A 187 22.78 -2.41 0.96
C ALA A 187 22.60 -2.75 2.45
N CYS A 188 21.41 -2.47 3.01
CA CYS A 188 21.07 -2.88 4.38
C CYS A 188 21.10 -4.40 4.53
N TYR A 189 20.51 -5.11 3.57
CA TYR A 189 20.43 -6.57 3.55
C TYR A 189 21.82 -7.21 3.48
N GLU A 190 22.65 -6.77 2.52
CA GLU A 190 24.03 -7.23 2.36
C GLU A 190 24.83 -7.04 3.65
N THR A 191 24.76 -5.86 4.27
CA THR A 191 25.47 -5.59 5.52
C THR A 191 24.97 -6.47 6.68
N ALA A 192 23.65 -6.66 6.78
CA ALA A 192 23.06 -7.53 7.79
C ALA A 192 23.54 -8.98 7.62
N VAL A 193 23.51 -9.50 6.39
CA VAL A 193 24.03 -10.83 6.05
C VAL A 193 25.50 -10.96 6.42
N GLN A 194 26.36 -10.08 5.93
CA GLN A 194 27.80 -10.12 6.20
C GLN A 194 28.11 -10.10 7.70
N SER A 195 27.36 -9.32 8.47
CA SER A 195 27.52 -9.27 9.93
C SER A 195 27.08 -10.57 10.60
N CYS A 196 25.94 -11.15 10.20
CA CYS A 196 25.40 -12.36 10.81
C CYS A 196 26.17 -13.62 10.41
N CYS A 197 26.79 -13.65 9.23
CA CYS A 197 27.58 -14.79 8.78
C CYS A 197 28.88 -15.00 9.58
N ARG A 198 29.26 -14.01 10.41
CA ARG A 198 30.40 -14.05 11.34
C ARG A 198 30.01 -14.47 12.76
N GLU A 199 28.71 -14.52 13.06
CA GLU A 199 28.19 -14.91 14.38
C GLU A 199 28.13 -16.44 14.51
N GLU A 200 28.22 -16.93 15.75
CA GLU A 200 28.04 -18.36 16.05
C GLU A 200 26.61 -18.81 15.77
N ASN A 201 25.61 -18.05 16.23
CA ASN A 201 24.19 -18.30 15.97
C ASN A 201 23.67 -17.47 14.79
N LYS A 202 24.00 -17.92 13.57
CA LYS A 202 23.60 -17.25 12.32
C LYS A 202 22.09 -17.13 12.14
N THR A 203 21.35 -18.14 12.59
CA THR A 203 19.88 -18.19 12.44
C THR A 203 19.22 -17.11 13.29
N GLU A 204 19.57 -17.02 14.57
CA GLU A 204 19.04 -16.01 15.48
C GLU A 204 19.43 -14.59 15.03
N CYS A 205 20.71 -14.37 14.67
CA CYS A 205 21.15 -13.07 14.15
C CYS A 205 20.36 -12.67 12.91
N SER A 206 20.18 -13.60 11.96
CA SER A 206 19.45 -13.34 10.71
C SER A 206 17.98 -13.00 10.97
N GLN A 207 17.32 -13.68 11.90
CA GLN A 207 15.95 -13.34 12.29
C GLN A 207 15.89 -11.91 12.85
N ILE A 208 16.80 -11.55 13.76
CA ILE A 208 16.80 -10.23 14.39
C ILE A 208 17.10 -9.10 13.38
N LYS A 209 18.07 -9.28 12.48
CA LYS A 209 18.53 -8.21 11.58
C LYS A 209 17.77 -8.13 10.24
N LEU A 210 17.26 -9.25 9.72
CA LEU A 210 16.58 -9.27 8.41
C LEU A 210 15.07 -9.03 8.51
N GLU A 211 14.42 -9.41 9.61
CA GLU A 211 12.96 -9.18 9.77
C GLU A 211 12.56 -7.70 9.69
N PRO A 212 13.28 -6.74 10.30
CA PRO A 212 12.97 -5.32 10.14
C PRO A 212 13.03 -4.84 8.68
N ILE A 213 14.00 -5.33 7.91
CA ILE A 213 14.17 -5.01 6.49
C ILE A 213 12.99 -5.57 5.69
N ARG A 214 12.63 -6.84 5.90
CA ARG A 214 11.48 -7.50 5.25
C ARG A 214 10.19 -6.77 5.54
N LYS A 215 9.94 -6.45 6.81
CA LYS A 215 8.76 -5.72 7.25
C LYS A 215 8.69 -4.34 6.57
N TYR A 216 9.80 -3.61 6.54
CA TYR A 216 9.85 -2.31 5.87
C TYR A 216 9.53 -2.43 4.38
N VAL A 217 10.17 -3.37 3.67
CA VAL A 217 9.94 -3.61 2.23
C VAL A 217 8.48 -3.95 1.95
N ARG A 218 7.87 -4.82 2.76
CA ARG A 218 6.45 -5.18 2.62
C ARG A 218 5.54 -3.95 2.79
N GLU A 219 5.74 -3.18 3.85
CA GLU A 219 4.92 -2.00 4.16
C GLU A 219 5.11 -0.88 3.11
N ILE A 220 6.35 -0.59 2.71
CA ILE A 220 6.64 0.48 1.75
C ILE A 220 6.24 0.09 0.32
N SER A 221 6.33 -1.19 -0.05
CA SER A 221 5.84 -1.69 -1.34
C SER A 221 4.34 -1.44 -1.49
N LEU A 222 3.55 -1.74 -0.45
CA LEU A 222 2.11 -1.46 -0.44
C LEU A 222 1.83 0.03 -0.64
N ARG A 223 2.61 0.90 0.04
CA ARG A 223 2.46 2.35 -0.08
C ARG A 223 2.81 2.85 -1.47
N HIS A 224 3.93 2.40 -2.05
CA HIS A 224 4.32 2.80 -3.40
C HIS A 224 3.28 2.35 -4.43
N HIS A 225 2.78 1.12 -4.31
CA HIS A 225 1.73 0.63 -5.20
C HIS A 225 0.44 1.46 -5.05
N HIS A 226 0.03 1.79 -3.82
CA HIS A 226 -1.10 2.68 -3.56
C HIS A 226 -0.95 4.06 -4.19
N LEU A 227 0.25 4.67 -4.13
CA LEU A 227 0.52 5.95 -4.77
C LEU A 227 0.52 5.85 -6.30
N CYS A 228 1.01 4.75 -6.86
CA CYS A 228 0.91 4.48 -8.29
C CYS A 228 -0.53 4.35 -8.74
N GLU A 229 -1.34 3.59 -8.01
CA GLU A 229 -2.77 3.47 -8.27
C GLU A 229 -3.44 4.84 -8.28
N ILE A 230 -3.15 5.71 -7.30
CA ILE A 230 -3.73 7.04 -7.26
C ILE A 230 -3.40 7.84 -8.53
N GLY A 231 -2.13 7.82 -8.96
CA GLY A 231 -1.67 8.54 -10.15
C GLY A 231 -2.17 7.95 -11.48
N ILE A 232 -2.47 6.65 -11.52
CA ILE A 232 -2.97 5.95 -12.71
C ILE A 232 -4.49 6.11 -12.83
N LYS A 233 -5.23 5.87 -11.75
CA LYS A 233 -6.70 5.89 -11.72
C LYS A 233 -7.26 7.30 -11.69
N PHE A 234 -6.72 8.14 -10.81
CA PHE A 234 -7.25 9.48 -10.58
C PHE A 234 -6.42 10.51 -11.35
N ASN A 235 -7.02 11.68 -11.56
CA ASN A 235 -6.34 12.74 -12.29
C ASN A 235 -5.10 13.27 -11.53
N HIS A 236 -4.23 13.96 -12.25
CA HIS A 236 -3.02 14.56 -11.68
C HIS A 236 -3.27 15.55 -10.53
N LYS A 237 -4.49 16.11 -10.41
CA LYS A 237 -4.85 17.01 -9.30
C LYS A 237 -4.98 16.25 -7.99
N VAL A 238 -5.64 15.08 -7.99
CA VAL A 238 -5.79 14.22 -6.80
C VAL A 238 -4.43 13.75 -6.29
N ALA A 239 -3.57 13.26 -7.20
CA ALA A 239 -2.21 12.84 -6.82
C ALA A 239 -1.40 14.00 -6.20
N LYS A 240 -1.46 15.19 -6.79
CA LYS A 240 -0.82 16.39 -6.22
C LYS A 240 -1.41 16.77 -4.86
N ALA A 241 -2.73 16.70 -4.70
CA ALA A 241 -3.40 17.01 -3.45
C ALA A 241 -2.99 16.04 -2.33
N VAL A 242 -2.87 14.74 -2.63
CA VAL A 242 -2.35 13.74 -1.68
C VAL A 242 -0.94 14.10 -1.22
N GLU A 243 -0.04 14.45 -2.14
CA GLU A 243 1.32 14.85 -1.79
C GLU A 243 1.38 16.16 -1.01
N LEU A 244 0.53 17.13 -1.35
CA LEU A 244 0.40 18.38 -0.62
C LEU A 244 0.06 18.11 0.86
N VAL A 245 -1.00 17.31 1.11
CA VAL A 245 -1.41 16.95 2.47
C VAL A 245 -0.29 16.22 3.22
N LEU A 246 0.35 15.22 2.58
CA LEU A 246 1.42 14.45 3.20
C LEU A 246 2.62 15.33 3.60
N LEU A 247 3.04 16.23 2.72
CA LEU A 247 4.15 17.14 2.96
C LEU A 247 3.82 18.19 4.01
N THR A 248 2.64 18.81 3.92
CA THR A 248 2.19 19.77 4.93
C THR A 248 2.15 19.15 6.32
N LYS A 249 1.68 17.90 6.45
CA LYS A 249 1.66 17.20 7.74
C LYS A 249 3.06 16.83 8.24
N LYS A 250 4.02 16.62 7.33
CA LYS A 250 5.41 16.33 7.66
C LYS A 250 6.16 17.60 8.09
N GLN A 251 5.84 18.73 7.45
CA GLN A 251 6.54 20.01 7.56
C GLN A 251 5.53 21.17 7.73
N PRO A 252 4.69 21.19 8.79
CA PRO A 252 3.59 22.16 8.96
C PRO A 252 4.01 23.64 9.07
N ARG A 253 5.30 23.91 9.27
CA ARG A 253 5.89 25.25 9.37
C ARG A 253 6.47 25.78 8.05
N ALA A 254 6.66 24.90 7.08
CA ALA A 254 7.18 25.29 5.78
C ALA A 254 6.10 26.07 5.01
N ASN A 255 6.50 27.13 4.31
CA ASN A 255 5.54 27.98 3.61
C ASN A 255 4.82 27.25 2.46
N PHE A 256 3.62 27.72 2.12
CA PHE A 256 2.77 27.13 1.07
C PHE A 256 3.47 27.00 -0.29
N SER A 257 4.18 28.03 -0.74
CA SER A 257 4.83 28.02 -2.06
C SER A 257 5.88 26.90 -2.17
N GLU A 258 6.65 26.68 -1.12
CA GLU A 258 7.67 25.63 -1.07
C GLU A 258 7.02 24.25 -1.01
N ILE A 259 5.99 24.07 -0.18
CA ILE A 259 5.25 22.81 -0.07
C ILE A 259 4.51 22.47 -1.37
N ALA A 260 3.87 23.43 -2.01
CA ALA A 260 3.17 23.24 -3.29
C ALA A 260 4.13 22.86 -4.42
N LYS A 261 5.33 23.45 -4.44
CA LYS A 261 6.38 23.08 -5.38
C LYS A 261 6.85 21.65 -5.13
N LEU A 262 7.22 21.31 -3.89
CA LEU A 262 7.66 19.97 -3.53
C LEU A 262 6.58 18.91 -3.81
N ALA A 263 5.31 19.22 -3.56
CA ALA A 263 4.20 18.33 -3.87
C ALA A 263 4.11 18.02 -5.37
N MET A 264 4.35 19.03 -6.22
CA MET A 264 4.40 18.84 -7.67
C MET A 264 5.62 18.00 -8.09
N ASP A 265 6.79 18.31 -7.56
CA ASP A 265 8.04 17.58 -7.86
C ASP A 265 7.95 16.11 -7.42
N ILE A 266 7.40 15.85 -6.24
CA ILE A 266 7.17 14.50 -5.70
C ILE A 266 6.12 13.74 -6.49
N LYS A 267 4.99 14.37 -6.84
CA LYS A 267 3.99 13.75 -7.72
C LYS A 267 4.62 13.33 -9.04
N ASN A 268 5.44 14.19 -9.66
CA ASN A 268 6.09 13.87 -10.93
C ASN A 268 7.12 12.74 -10.77
N LEU A 269 7.85 12.71 -9.66
CA LEU A 269 8.74 11.60 -9.33
C LEU A 269 7.96 10.28 -9.17
N HIS A 270 6.82 10.29 -8.44
CA HIS A 270 5.95 9.14 -8.32
C HIS A 270 5.52 8.62 -9.69
N GLN A 271 5.09 9.51 -10.58
CA GLN A 271 4.72 9.15 -11.95
C GLN A 271 5.86 8.42 -12.67
N ILE A 272 7.08 8.96 -12.64
CA ILE A 272 8.27 8.34 -13.25
C ILE A 272 8.54 6.94 -12.68
N CYS A 273 8.48 6.80 -11.35
CA CYS A 273 8.72 5.53 -10.68
C CYS A 273 7.63 4.49 -11.00
N CYS A 274 6.37 4.91 -11.04
CA CYS A 274 5.22 4.06 -11.35
C CYS A 274 5.17 3.62 -12.82
N GLU A 275 5.69 4.45 -13.72
CA GLU A 275 5.97 4.13 -15.12
C GLU A 275 7.10 3.10 -15.28
N GLY A 276 7.78 2.70 -14.19
CA GLY A 276 8.78 1.65 -14.20
C GLY A 276 10.15 2.08 -14.76
N ASN A 277 10.36 3.38 -14.99
CA ASN A 277 11.68 3.90 -15.33
C ASN A 277 12.55 4.00 -14.08
N ALA A 278 13.12 2.87 -13.66
CA ALA A 278 13.89 2.79 -12.41
C ALA A 278 15.10 3.73 -12.41
N VAL A 279 15.77 3.94 -13.55
CA VAL A 279 16.94 4.84 -13.66
C VAL A 279 16.53 6.30 -13.46
N ALA A 280 15.48 6.75 -14.16
CA ALA A 280 14.94 8.10 -13.96
C ALA A 280 14.40 8.30 -12.53
N CYS A 281 13.79 7.26 -11.97
CA CYS A 281 13.29 7.28 -10.59
C CYS A 281 14.43 7.47 -9.57
N VAL A 282 15.54 6.73 -9.69
CA VAL A 282 16.72 6.88 -8.81
C VAL A 282 17.34 8.27 -8.95
N LEU A 283 17.52 8.75 -10.18
CA LEU A 283 18.04 10.09 -10.44
C LEU A 283 17.14 11.18 -9.85
N GLY A 284 15.86 11.15 -10.20
CA GLY A 284 14.89 12.15 -9.76
C GLY A 284 14.75 12.16 -8.24
N ARG A 285 14.83 10.97 -7.60
CA ARG A 285 14.88 10.84 -6.14
C ARG A 285 16.09 11.57 -5.56
N SER A 286 17.29 11.35 -6.09
CA SER A 286 18.49 12.02 -5.59
C SER A 286 18.42 13.54 -5.77
N GLN A 287 17.99 14.02 -6.94
CA GLN A 287 17.80 15.44 -7.23
C GLN A 287 16.81 16.08 -6.25
N LEU A 288 15.66 15.43 -6.02
CA LEU A 288 14.65 15.89 -5.07
C LEU A 288 15.20 15.95 -3.64
N MET A 289 15.96 14.94 -3.20
CA MET A 289 16.55 14.92 -1.85
C MET A 289 17.63 15.99 -1.69
N ASN A 290 18.45 16.23 -2.70
CA ASN A 290 19.43 17.31 -2.71
C ASN A 290 18.75 18.67 -2.59
N TYR A 291 17.67 18.89 -3.36
CA TYR A 291 16.87 20.10 -3.24
C TYR A 291 16.25 20.25 -1.84
N THR A 292 15.64 19.19 -1.32
CA THR A 292 15.06 19.15 0.03
C THR A 292 16.10 19.52 1.10
N CYS A 293 17.30 18.96 1.01
CA CYS A 293 18.39 19.27 1.93
C CYS A 293 18.93 20.70 1.78
N SER A 294 18.95 21.26 0.58
CA SER A 294 19.30 22.68 0.36
C SER A 294 18.31 23.64 1.03
N LYS A 295 17.09 23.17 1.30
CA LYS A 295 16.00 23.89 1.96
C LYS A 295 15.74 23.42 3.40
N GLN A 296 16.60 22.59 3.99
CA GLN A 296 16.34 21.97 5.30
C GLN A 296 15.99 22.99 6.40
N ALA A 297 16.67 24.14 6.44
CA ALA A 297 16.44 25.17 7.45
C ALA A 297 15.03 25.77 7.40
N THR A 298 14.41 25.79 6.22
CA THR A 298 13.05 26.30 6.03
C THR A 298 11.99 25.21 6.04
N LEU A 299 12.40 23.94 5.86
CA LEU A 299 11.48 22.81 5.77
C LEU A 299 11.28 22.12 7.11
N SER A 300 12.38 21.66 7.73
CA SER A 300 12.34 20.92 8.98
C SER A 300 13.74 20.70 9.54
N SER A 301 13.93 20.89 10.84
CA SER A 301 15.18 20.52 11.52
C SER A 301 15.31 19.01 11.73
N LYS A 302 14.22 18.23 11.62
CA LYS A 302 14.22 16.78 11.79
C LYS A 302 14.95 16.04 10.66
N ILE A 303 15.10 16.67 9.50
CA ILE A 303 15.81 16.08 8.35
C ILE A 303 17.30 16.39 8.32
N THR A 304 17.81 17.24 9.22
CA THR A 304 19.24 17.61 9.24
C THR A 304 20.17 16.40 9.37
N PRO A 305 19.95 15.46 10.30
CA PRO A 305 20.78 14.24 10.38
C PRO A 305 20.70 13.41 9.10
N CYS A 306 19.56 13.41 8.41
CA CYS A 306 19.40 12.68 7.15
C CYS A 306 20.18 13.31 6.00
N CYS A 307 20.29 14.64 5.98
CA CYS A 307 21.00 15.38 4.93
C CYS A 307 22.52 15.18 4.96
N GLU A 308 23.05 14.75 6.11
CA GLU A 308 24.45 14.36 6.27
C GLU A 308 24.73 12.95 5.74
N LEU A 309 23.68 12.14 5.47
CA LEU A 309 23.85 10.78 4.98
C LEU A 309 24.23 10.74 3.50
N PRO A 310 25.02 9.74 3.07
CA PRO A 310 25.29 9.49 1.66
C PRO A 310 24.08 8.87 0.94
N GLU A 311 24.09 8.94 -0.39
CA GLU A 311 23.17 8.14 -1.21
C GLU A 311 23.49 6.64 -1.05
N PRO A 312 22.49 5.75 -1.02
CA PRO A 312 21.05 6.00 -1.19
C PRO A 312 20.27 6.16 0.13
N PHE A 313 20.96 6.28 1.27
CA PHE A 313 20.34 6.29 2.59
C PHE A 313 19.64 7.60 2.92
N ARG A 314 20.17 8.72 2.41
CA ARG A 314 19.60 10.07 2.57
C ARG A 314 18.11 10.10 2.27
N GLY A 315 17.71 9.55 1.12
CA GLY A 315 16.32 9.56 0.70
C GLY A 315 15.41 8.82 1.67
N GLU A 316 15.73 7.57 2.00
CA GLU A 316 14.90 6.78 2.91
C GLU A 316 14.82 7.40 4.30
N CYS A 317 15.95 7.91 4.82
CA CYS A 317 15.97 8.65 6.09
C CYS A 317 15.01 9.85 6.08
N ILE A 318 15.05 10.68 5.02
CA ILE A 318 14.12 11.82 4.91
C ILE A 318 12.67 11.35 4.88
N ILE A 319 12.34 10.29 4.16
CA ILE A 319 10.96 9.75 4.11
C ILE A 319 10.50 9.32 5.51
N ILE A 320 11.31 8.54 6.23
CA ILE A 320 10.93 7.95 7.52
C ILE A 320 11.14 8.86 8.73
N SER A 321 11.80 10.01 8.54
CA SER A 321 12.01 11.01 9.58
C SER A 321 10.70 11.44 10.23
N GLU A 322 10.78 11.84 11.49
CA GLU A 322 9.62 12.33 12.23
C GLU A 322 9.02 13.58 11.58
N ASN A 323 7.71 13.72 11.73
CA ASN A 323 7.04 14.97 11.36
C ASN A 323 7.45 16.08 12.35
N ASP A 324 7.50 17.31 11.86
CA ASP A 324 7.65 18.48 12.72
C ASP A 324 6.42 18.70 13.61
N GLU A 325 6.64 19.43 14.70
CA GLU A 325 5.57 19.84 15.60
C GLU A 325 4.57 20.76 14.86
N PRO A 326 3.27 20.66 15.16
CA PRO A 326 2.24 21.49 14.55
C PRO A 326 2.58 22.98 14.66
N ASP A 327 2.15 23.75 13.66
CA ASP A 327 2.45 25.18 13.62
C ASP A 327 1.29 26.00 14.21
N PRO A 328 1.52 26.74 15.33
CA PRO A 328 0.49 27.58 15.93
C PRO A 328 0.15 28.83 15.07
N SER A 329 0.95 29.18 14.06
CA SER A 329 0.79 30.38 13.24
C SER A 329 -0.10 30.21 12.00
N SER A 330 -1.01 29.25 12.05
CA SER A 330 -1.85 28.91 10.90
C SER A 330 -2.90 30.02 10.60
N LEU A 331 -3.24 30.27 9.33
CA LEU A 331 -4.19 31.33 8.91
C LEU A 331 -5.64 30.98 9.23
N PRO A 332 -6.41 31.79 9.99
CA PRO A 332 -7.75 31.41 10.46
C PRO A 332 -8.64 30.82 9.37
N LEU A 333 -9.35 29.72 9.67
CA LEU A 333 -10.27 29.10 8.72
C LEU A 333 -11.41 30.03 8.30
N SER A 334 -11.71 31.05 9.11
CA SER A 334 -12.64 32.13 8.78
C SER A 334 -12.27 32.88 7.49
N ARG A 335 -11.01 32.90 7.06
CA ARG A 335 -10.64 33.43 5.73
C ARG A 335 -11.31 32.66 4.59
N PHE A 336 -11.63 31.39 4.79
CA PHE A 336 -12.27 30.55 3.79
C PHE A 336 -13.80 30.55 3.94
N THR A 337 -14.34 30.81 5.14
CA THR A 337 -15.78 30.71 5.40
C THR A 337 -16.48 32.06 5.59
N GLU A 338 -15.77 33.14 5.92
CA GLU A 338 -16.38 34.43 6.29
C GLU A 338 -15.91 35.61 5.41
N ASP A 339 -14.85 35.45 4.63
CA ASP A 339 -14.35 36.51 3.77
C ASP A 339 -15.24 36.70 2.53
N GLN A 340 -15.76 37.92 2.34
CA GLN A 340 -16.61 38.31 1.21
C GLN A 340 -15.99 38.02 -0.18
N PHE A 341 -14.66 37.89 -0.28
CA PHE A 341 -13.94 37.64 -1.53
C PHE A 341 -13.77 36.15 -1.87
N VAL A 342 -14.23 35.21 -1.03
CA VAL A 342 -14.11 33.75 -1.27
C VAL A 342 -14.61 33.37 -2.65
N CYS A 343 -15.82 33.77 -3.03
CA CYS A 343 -16.38 33.39 -4.33
C CYS A 343 -15.64 34.00 -5.52
N LYS A 344 -15.09 35.20 -5.36
CA LYS A 344 -14.24 35.81 -6.39
C LYS A 344 -12.95 35.00 -6.57
N GLN A 345 -12.26 34.69 -5.48
CA GLN A 345 -11.02 33.90 -5.52
C GLN A 345 -11.26 32.48 -6.07
N PHE A 346 -12.35 31.84 -5.64
CA PHE A 346 -12.75 30.52 -6.13
C PHE A 346 -13.11 30.52 -7.61
N THR A 347 -13.78 31.56 -8.12
CA THR A 347 -14.16 31.63 -9.54
C THR A 347 -12.96 32.00 -10.42
N ASP A 348 -12.14 32.95 -9.99
CA ASP A 348 -11.00 33.45 -10.78
C ASP A 348 -9.81 32.47 -10.78
N LYS A 349 -9.58 31.77 -9.64
CA LYS A 349 -8.39 30.94 -9.40
C LYS A 349 -8.72 29.71 -8.54
N GLN A 350 -9.71 28.93 -8.98
CA GLN A 350 -10.23 27.78 -8.23
C GLN A 350 -9.15 26.84 -7.68
N ASP A 351 -8.23 26.39 -8.55
CA ASP A 351 -7.22 25.40 -8.19
C ASP A 351 -6.20 25.93 -7.16
N ASP A 352 -5.81 27.20 -7.25
CA ASP A 352 -4.86 27.81 -6.32
C ASP A 352 -5.52 28.05 -4.95
N PHE A 353 -6.76 28.52 -4.96
CA PHE A 353 -7.54 28.79 -3.74
C PHE A 353 -7.81 27.50 -2.95
N LEU A 354 -8.23 26.42 -3.62
CA LEU A 354 -8.44 25.13 -2.97
C LEU A 354 -7.13 24.51 -2.45
N GLN A 355 -6.01 24.69 -3.15
CA GLN A 355 -4.71 24.24 -2.63
C GLN A 355 -4.26 25.01 -1.39
N GLU A 356 -4.50 26.34 -1.32
CA GLU A 356 -4.23 27.13 -0.13
C GLU A 356 -5.11 26.67 1.05
N PHE A 357 -6.41 26.41 0.80
CA PHE A 357 -7.31 25.82 1.78
C PHE A 357 -6.80 24.45 2.27
N LEU A 358 -6.49 23.54 1.35
CA LEU A 358 -6.02 22.20 1.66
C LEU A 358 -4.72 22.23 2.48
N TYR A 359 -3.79 23.12 2.15
CA TYR A 359 -2.57 23.36 2.92
C TYR A 359 -2.89 23.89 4.34
N GLU A 360 -3.71 24.93 4.46
CA GLU A 360 -4.06 25.52 5.76
C GLU A 360 -4.88 24.58 6.65
N TYR A 361 -5.74 23.76 6.07
CA TYR A 361 -6.50 22.74 6.79
C TYR A 361 -5.58 21.59 7.25
N SER A 362 -4.69 21.11 6.37
CA SER A 362 -3.79 20.00 6.69
C SER A 362 -2.81 20.30 7.81
N ARG A 363 -2.26 21.52 7.88
CA ARG A 363 -1.31 21.91 8.95
C ARG A 363 -1.96 22.05 10.33
N ARG A 364 -3.27 22.32 10.36
CA ARG A 364 -4.09 22.36 11.59
C ARG A 364 -4.50 21.00 12.10
N HIS A 365 -4.62 20.06 11.17
CA HIS A 365 -5.19 18.75 11.42
C HIS A 365 -4.17 17.61 11.16
N PRO A 366 -2.99 17.62 11.82
CA PRO A 366 -2.00 16.54 11.69
C PRO A 366 -2.51 15.18 12.19
N GLU A 367 -3.55 15.14 13.00
CA GLU A 367 -4.25 13.95 13.50
C GLU A 367 -5.11 13.27 12.43
N LEU A 368 -5.72 14.04 11.51
CA LEU A 368 -6.67 13.48 10.54
C LEU A 368 -5.98 12.66 9.45
N ALA A 369 -6.60 11.56 9.02
CA ALA A 369 -6.09 10.80 7.89
C ALA A 369 -6.21 11.57 6.56
N VAL A 370 -5.29 11.32 5.63
CA VAL A 370 -5.27 12.00 4.31
C VAL A 370 -6.61 11.91 3.57
N PRO A 371 -7.28 10.75 3.47
CA PRO A 371 -8.59 10.67 2.80
C PRO A 371 -9.66 11.55 3.46
N VAL A 372 -9.62 11.72 4.80
CA VAL A 372 -10.58 12.56 5.54
C VAL A 372 -10.37 14.03 5.21
N ILE A 373 -9.12 14.50 5.18
CA ILE A 373 -8.79 15.88 4.78
C ILE A 373 -9.24 16.14 3.34
N LEU A 374 -9.01 15.20 2.43
CA LEU A 374 -9.46 15.32 1.04
C LEU A 374 -10.99 15.28 0.90
N ARG A 375 -11.69 14.57 1.80
CA ARG A 375 -13.16 14.62 1.86
C ARG A 375 -13.65 16.01 2.25
N VAL A 376 -13.02 16.62 3.25
CA VAL A 376 -13.33 18.01 3.66
C VAL A 376 -13.13 18.96 2.48
N ASP A 377 -12.00 18.88 1.78
CA ASP A 377 -11.71 19.68 0.58
C ASP A 377 -12.76 19.48 -0.53
N THR A 378 -13.15 18.24 -0.80
CA THR A 378 -14.17 17.92 -1.80
C THR A 378 -15.55 18.48 -1.41
N VAL A 379 -15.95 18.34 -0.14
CA VAL A 379 -17.22 18.89 0.37
C VAL A 379 -17.20 20.40 0.30
N TYR A 380 -16.08 21.04 0.62
CA TYR A 380 -15.92 22.48 0.55
C TYR A 380 -16.00 22.99 -0.90
N GLN A 381 -15.30 22.34 -1.83
CA GLN A 381 -15.41 22.65 -3.26
C GLN A 381 -16.87 22.56 -3.75
N ASN A 382 -17.60 21.53 -3.33
CA ASN A 382 -19.02 21.36 -3.67
C ASN A 382 -19.91 22.44 -3.04
N LEU A 383 -19.64 22.85 -1.81
CA LEU A 383 -20.32 23.95 -1.13
C LEU A 383 -20.14 25.25 -1.93
N LEU A 384 -18.91 25.62 -2.25
CA LEU A 384 -18.61 26.84 -3.02
C LEU A 384 -19.21 26.79 -4.44
N GLY A 385 -19.13 25.63 -5.10
CA GLY A 385 -19.72 25.43 -6.43
C GLY A 385 -21.24 25.63 -6.49
N LYS A 386 -21.92 25.54 -5.33
CA LYS A 386 -23.34 25.87 -5.15
C LYS A 386 -23.53 27.30 -4.67
N CYS A 387 -22.90 27.67 -3.56
CA CYS A 387 -23.09 28.97 -2.89
C CYS A 387 -22.70 30.17 -3.76
N CYS A 388 -21.60 30.07 -4.51
CA CYS A 388 -21.12 31.18 -5.34
C CYS A 388 -21.99 31.52 -6.54
N LYS A 389 -23.08 30.77 -6.76
CA LYS A 389 -24.09 31.03 -7.80
C LYS A 389 -25.39 31.62 -7.23
N LEU A 390 -25.49 31.75 -5.91
CA LEU A 390 -26.68 32.29 -5.23
C LEU A 390 -26.61 33.81 -5.12
N GLU A 391 -27.75 34.43 -4.83
CA GLU A 391 -27.85 35.89 -4.63
C GLU A 391 -27.09 36.36 -3.37
N ASN A 392 -27.06 35.54 -2.32
CA ASN A 392 -26.28 35.78 -1.10
C ASN A 392 -25.26 34.66 -0.84
N PRO A 393 -24.10 34.67 -1.52
CA PRO A 393 -23.11 33.61 -1.36
C PRO A 393 -22.53 33.49 0.05
N LEU A 394 -22.28 34.62 0.72
CA LEU A 394 -21.63 34.68 2.04
C LEU A 394 -22.45 33.95 3.11
N GLU A 395 -23.76 34.19 3.14
CA GLU A 395 -24.67 33.48 4.05
C GLU A 395 -24.70 31.96 3.77
N CYS A 396 -24.52 31.55 2.52
CA CYS A 396 -24.47 30.13 2.17
C CYS A 396 -23.18 29.45 2.61
N TYR A 397 -22.00 30.01 2.26
CA TYR A 397 -20.71 29.36 2.56
C TYR A 397 -20.20 29.58 3.99
N SER A 398 -20.80 30.50 4.77
CA SER A 398 -20.47 30.71 6.20
C SER A 398 -20.67 29.47 7.06
N HIS A 399 -21.55 28.56 6.64
CA HIS A 399 -21.76 27.25 7.27
C HIS A 399 -20.64 26.23 6.98
N GLY A 400 -19.58 26.63 6.27
CA GLY A 400 -18.47 25.76 5.89
C GLY A 400 -17.79 25.07 7.06
N GLU A 401 -17.56 25.79 8.17
CA GLU A 401 -16.88 25.21 9.34
C GLU A 401 -17.71 24.07 9.97
N GLU A 402 -19.03 24.25 10.10
CA GLU A 402 -19.94 23.19 10.58
C GLU A 402 -19.90 21.97 9.65
N MET A 403 -19.85 22.19 8.33
CA MET A 403 -19.72 21.13 7.34
C MET A 403 -18.40 20.37 7.48
N PHE A 404 -17.28 21.06 7.72
CA PHE A 404 -15.98 20.41 7.94
C PHE A 404 -16.01 19.54 9.19
N GLN A 405 -16.52 20.08 10.30
CA GLN A 405 -16.66 19.36 11.56
C GLN A 405 -17.58 18.13 11.42
N ARG A 406 -18.65 18.25 10.63
CA ARG A 406 -19.57 17.13 10.33
C ARG A 406 -18.85 15.98 9.63
N VAL A 407 -18.10 16.26 8.56
CA VAL A 407 -17.34 15.24 7.81
C VAL A 407 -16.35 14.52 8.73
N VAL A 408 -15.64 15.26 9.57
CA VAL A 408 -14.69 14.69 10.53
C VAL A 408 -15.41 13.83 11.56
N ARG A 409 -16.50 14.32 12.16
CA ARG A 409 -17.29 13.58 13.15
C ARG A 409 -17.86 12.28 12.60
N GLU A 410 -18.48 12.31 11.42
CA GLU A 410 -19.02 11.11 10.76
C GLU A 410 -17.92 10.07 10.52
N SER A 411 -16.73 10.51 10.12
CA SER A 411 -15.57 9.63 9.94
C SER A 411 -15.15 8.96 11.25
N HIS A 412 -15.08 9.72 12.34
CA HIS A 412 -14.77 9.19 13.66
C HIS A 412 -15.83 8.19 14.14
N GLU A 413 -17.11 8.51 13.97
CA GLU A 413 -18.22 7.64 14.35
C GLU A 413 -18.16 6.30 13.62
N HIS A 414 -17.84 6.28 12.32
CA HIS A 414 -17.66 5.04 11.57
C HIS A 414 -16.53 4.16 12.12
N VAL A 415 -15.36 4.75 12.42
CA VAL A 415 -14.25 3.99 12.99
C VAL A 415 -14.60 3.47 14.39
N LYS A 416 -15.20 4.32 15.23
CA LYS A 416 -15.61 3.95 16.57
C LYS A 416 -16.60 2.79 16.56
N ASN A 417 -17.64 2.87 15.74
CA ASN A 417 -18.62 1.79 15.59
C ASN A 417 -17.98 0.46 15.15
N GLN A 418 -16.96 0.51 14.28
CA GLN A 418 -16.22 -0.69 13.87
C GLN A 418 -15.37 -1.27 15.01
N CYS A 419 -14.71 -0.41 15.79
CA CYS A 419 -13.89 -0.88 16.92
C CYS A 419 -14.73 -1.35 18.11
N ASP A 420 -15.85 -0.69 18.43
CA ASP A 420 -16.80 -1.15 19.45
C ASP A 420 -17.37 -2.53 19.08
N LEU A 421 -17.61 -2.77 17.78
CA LEU A 421 -18.03 -4.07 17.28
C LEU A 421 -16.92 -5.12 17.39
N HIS A 422 -15.68 -4.76 17.08
CA HIS A 422 -14.51 -5.64 17.24
C HIS A 422 -14.30 -6.04 18.71
N GLU A 423 -14.36 -5.08 19.64
CA GLU A 423 -14.24 -5.32 21.08
C GLU A 423 -15.35 -6.28 21.58
N LYS A 424 -16.58 -6.08 21.10
CA LYS A 424 -17.72 -6.92 21.47
C LYS A 424 -17.62 -8.36 20.96
N LEU A 425 -17.09 -8.55 19.74
CA LEU A 425 -17.06 -9.85 19.07
C LEU A 425 -15.78 -10.66 19.34
N GLY A 426 -14.65 -9.98 19.58
CA GLY A 426 -13.32 -10.57 19.55
C GLY A 426 -12.84 -10.87 18.12
N ASP A 427 -11.55 -11.17 17.97
CA ASP A 427 -10.88 -11.27 16.66
C ASP A 427 -11.54 -12.26 15.68
N SER A 428 -11.80 -13.50 16.12
CA SER A 428 -12.33 -14.57 15.26
C SER A 428 -13.75 -14.26 14.75
N ASN A 429 -14.67 -13.90 15.64
CA ASN A 429 -16.05 -13.60 15.27
C ASN A 429 -16.15 -12.28 14.48
N PHE A 430 -15.29 -11.30 14.76
CA PHE A 430 -15.23 -10.09 13.95
C PHE A 430 -14.77 -10.38 12.51
N HIS A 431 -13.80 -11.28 12.34
CA HIS A 431 -13.41 -11.73 11.00
C HIS A 431 -14.55 -12.49 10.31
N ASP A 432 -15.25 -13.39 10.99
CA ASP A 432 -16.42 -14.08 10.43
C ASP A 432 -17.53 -13.09 10.00
N ARG A 433 -17.76 -12.02 10.78
CA ARG A 433 -18.65 -10.91 10.41
C ARG A 433 -18.20 -10.21 9.13
N LEU A 434 -16.90 -9.93 8.99
CA LEU A 434 -16.33 -9.33 7.78
C LEU A 434 -16.50 -10.24 6.55
N ILE A 435 -16.34 -11.56 6.71
CA ILE A 435 -16.58 -12.55 5.64
C ILE A 435 -18.01 -12.43 5.14
N VAL A 436 -19.00 -12.42 6.03
CA VAL A 436 -20.41 -12.27 5.65
C VAL A 436 -20.65 -10.96 4.92
N LEU A 437 -20.19 -9.84 5.49
CA LEU A 437 -20.38 -8.50 4.92
C LEU A 437 -19.79 -8.38 3.52
N TYR A 438 -18.53 -8.78 3.32
CA TYR A 438 -17.86 -8.61 2.03
C TYR A 438 -18.23 -9.67 1.01
N THR A 439 -18.63 -10.87 1.44
CA THR A 439 -19.23 -11.84 0.51
C THR A 439 -20.53 -11.30 -0.07
N LYS A 440 -21.36 -10.61 0.73
CA LYS A 440 -22.59 -9.97 0.22
C LYS A 440 -22.30 -8.83 -0.77
N LYS A 441 -21.28 -8.02 -0.50
CA LYS A 441 -20.88 -6.87 -1.33
C LYS A 441 -20.18 -7.27 -2.63
N ALA A 442 -19.42 -8.36 -2.61
CA ALA A 442 -18.59 -8.82 -3.72
C ALA A 442 -18.61 -10.36 -3.86
N PRO A 443 -19.79 -10.97 -4.09
CA PRO A 443 -19.94 -12.43 -4.13
C PRO A 443 -19.22 -13.10 -5.32
N GLN A 444 -18.80 -12.32 -6.31
CA GLN A 444 -18.03 -12.77 -7.48
C GLN A 444 -16.58 -13.17 -7.14
N LEU A 445 -16.01 -12.62 -6.07
CA LEU A 445 -14.67 -13.02 -5.61
C LEU A 445 -14.69 -14.47 -5.13
N SER A 446 -13.62 -15.23 -5.33
CA SER A 446 -13.51 -16.57 -4.76
C SER A 446 -13.52 -16.53 -3.22
N ALA A 447 -13.91 -17.64 -2.58
CA ALA A 447 -13.91 -17.72 -1.12
C ALA A 447 -12.51 -17.47 -0.53
N GLN A 448 -11.46 -17.99 -1.19
CA GLN A 448 -10.07 -17.75 -0.81
C GLN A 448 -9.70 -16.26 -0.87
N GLU A 449 -10.10 -15.54 -1.92
CA GLU A 449 -9.83 -14.10 -2.05
C GLU A 449 -10.54 -13.30 -0.97
N LEU A 450 -11.81 -13.64 -0.67
CA LEU A 450 -12.58 -13.01 0.40
C LEU A 450 -11.94 -13.25 1.77
N VAL A 451 -11.44 -14.45 2.04
CA VAL A 451 -10.72 -14.76 3.29
C VAL A 451 -9.45 -13.92 3.42
N ILE A 452 -8.60 -13.88 2.38
CA ILE A 452 -7.37 -13.08 2.41
C ILE A 452 -7.69 -11.58 2.59
N PHE A 453 -8.67 -11.08 1.87
CA PHE A 453 -9.06 -9.68 1.91
C PHE A 453 -9.57 -9.26 3.30
N THR A 454 -10.51 -10.03 3.85
CA THR A 454 -11.10 -9.76 5.17
C THR A 454 -10.13 -10.03 6.32
N LYS A 455 -9.17 -10.94 6.16
CA LYS A 455 -8.09 -11.18 7.13
C LYS A 455 -7.24 -9.92 7.31
N ASN A 456 -6.94 -9.20 6.24
CA ASN A 456 -6.22 -7.93 6.31
C ASN A 456 -7.02 -6.84 7.06
N MET A 457 -8.36 -6.84 6.91
CA MET A 457 -9.23 -5.93 7.66
C MET A 457 -9.31 -6.29 9.14
N ALA A 458 -9.45 -7.58 9.46
CA ALA A 458 -9.44 -8.06 10.84
C ALA A 458 -8.11 -7.73 11.53
N ALA A 459 -6.97 -8.00 10.86
CA ALA A 459 -5.65 -7.66 11.38
C ALA A 459 -5.46 -6.15 11.59
N ALA A 460 -6.06 -5.31 10.74
CA ALA A 460 -6.08 -3.87 10.96
C ALA A 460 -6.88 -3.49 12.22
N ALA A 461 -8.06 -4.07 12.44
CA ALA A 461 -8.84 -3.85 13.64
C ALA A 461 -8.09 -4.29 14.91
N THR A 462 -7.54 -5.52 14.94
CA THR A 462 -6.74 -6.03 16.06
C THR A 462 -5.56 -5.11 16.40
N LYS A 463 -4.91 -4.53 15.37
CA LYS A 463 -3.78 -3.62 15.55
C LYS A 463 -4.20 -2.21 16.00
N CYS A 464 -5.30 -1.69 15.46
CA CYS A 464 -5.65 -0.27 15.57
C CYS A 464 -6.68 0.02 16.68
N CYS A 465 -7.65 -0.87 16.90
CA CYS A 465 -8.74 -0.65 17.85
C CYS A 465 -8.30 -0.50 19.32
N PRO A 466 -7.23 -1.18 19.80
CA PRO A 466 -6.73 -0.98 21.17
C PRO A 466 -6.01 0.35 21.43
N LEU A 467 -5.81 1.18 20.41
CA LEU A 467 -5.14 2.49 20.54
C LEU A 467 -6.09 3.54 21.14
N ASN A 468 -5.56 4.66 21.60
CA ASN A 468 -6.41 5.80 22.00
C ASN A 468 -7.16 6.39 20.80
N ASP A 469 -8.26 7.10 21.04
CA ASP A 469 -9.19 7.60 20.02
C ASP A 469 -8.52 8.28 18.81
N GLU A 470 -7.53 9.15 19.04
CA GLU A 470 -6.80 9.86 17.98
C GLU A 470 -5.98 8.88 17.11
N GLN A 471 -5.21 8.02 17.76
CA GLN A 471 -4.37 7.03 17.09
C GLN A 471 -5.19 5.94 16.42
N GLN A 472 -6.28 5.51 17.06
CA GLN A 472 -7.23 4.52 16.58
C GLN A 472 -7.84 4.97 15.26
N PHE A 473 -8.42 6.18 15.24
CA PHE A 473 -9.03 6.77 14.06
C PHE A 473 -8.07 6.78 12.88
N ALA A 474 -6.89 7.34 13.10
CA ALA A 474 -5.94 7.53 12.04
C ALA A 474 -5.31 6.21 11.57
N CYS A 475 -5.12 5.23 12.47
CA CYS A 475 -4.65 3.89 12.13
C CYS A 475 -5.67 3.16 11.25
N MET A 476 -6.96 3.17 11.62
CA MET A 476 -8.02 2.50 10.86
C MET A 476 -8.20 3.11 9.46
N GLU A 477 -8.27 4.44 9.34
CA GLU A 477 -8.38 5.12 8.05
C GLU A 477 -7.16 4.84 7.15
N ASN A 478 -5.94 4.83 7.72
CA ASN A 478 -4.73 4.53 6.96
C ASN A 478 -4.60 3.06 6.54
N SER A 479 -5.10 2.13 7.34
CA SER A 479 -5.19 0.72 6.94
C SER A 479 -6.26 0.52 5.87
N ALA A 480 -7.45 1.09 6.05
CA ALA A 480 -8.56 0.96 5.12
C ALA A 480 -8.22 1.45 3.71
N LYS A 481 -7.55 2.61 3.58
CA LYS A 481 -7.18 3.13 2.25
C LYS A 481 -6.26 2.16 1.46
N LEU A 482 -5.35 1.47 2.14
CA LEU A 482 -4.42 0.52 1.51
C LEU A 482 -5.14 -0.78 1.13
N ILE A 483 -5.97 -1.31 2.04
CA ILE A 483 -6.73 -2.55 1.83
C ILE A 483 -7.74 -2.38 0.70
N LEU A 484 -8.53 -1.31 0.72
CA LEU A 484 -9.50 -1.00 -0.33
C LEU A 484 -8.82 -0.65 -1.66
N GLY A 485 -7.65 -0.01 -1.63
CA GLY A 485 -6.82 0.16 -2.83
C GLY A 485 -6.40 -1.18 -3.44
N ALA A 486 -5.97 -2.15 -2.63
CA ALA A 486 -5.64 -3.49 -3.11
C ALA A 486 -6.83 -4.20 -3.77
N LEU A 487 -8.04 -4.07 -3.20
CA LEU A 487 -9.26 -4.58 -3.83
C LEU A 487 -9.55 -3.89 -5.17
N CYS A 488 -9.37 -2.57 -5.24
CA CYS A 488 -9.58 -1.82 -6.47
C CYS A 488 -8.59 -2.18 -7.58
N ARG A 489 -7.33 -2.48 -7.26
CA ARG A 489 -6.36 -3.00 -8.23
C ARG A 489 -6.72 -4.39 -8.70
N ARG A 490 -7.18 -5.24 -7.78
CA ARG A 490 -7.71 -6.56 -8.12
C ARG A 490 -8.92 -6.46 -9.05
N HIS A 491 -9.80 -5.48 -8.84
CA HIS A 491 -10.95 -5.21 -9.71
C HIS A 491 -10.54 -4.75 -11.12
N GLU A 492 -9.50 -3.93 -11.25
CA GLU A 492 -9.01 -3.50 -12.57
C GLU A 492 -8.47 -4.64 -13.41
N ALA A 493 -7.75 -5.57 -12.77
CA ALA A 493 -7.16 -6.71 -13.45
C ALA A 493 -8.23 -7.71 -13.91
N GLU A 494 -9.26 -7.92 -13.10
CA GLU A 494 -10.41 -8.76 -13.41
C GLU A 494 -11.66 -8.18 -12.71
N PRO A 495 -12.60 -7.59 -13.47
CA PRO A 495 -13.77 -6.92 -12.92
C PRO A 495 -14.60 -7.81 -12.00
N ILE A 496 -14.97 -7.26 -10.85
CA ILE A 496 -15.75 -7.95 -9.80
C ILE A 496 -17.25 -7.72 -10.01
N ASN A 497 -17.72 -6.49 -9.78
CA ASN A 497 -19.09 -6.06 -10.08
C ASN A 497 -19.16 -4.52 -10.21
N ALA A 498 -20.30 -4.00 -10.66
CA ALA A 498 -20.48 -2.57 -10.92
C ALA A 498 -20.41 -1.71 -9.65
N GLY A 499 -20.87 -2.21 -8.50
CA GLY A 499 -20.83 -1.48 -7.23
C GLY A 499 -19.40 -1.30 -6.71
N VAL A 500 -18.58 -2.34 -6.80
CA VAL A 500 -17.14 -2.28 -6.51
C VAL A 500 -16.44 -1.32 -7.48
N GLY A 501 -16.75 -1.41 -8.78
CA GLY A 501 -16.20 -0.50 -9.79
C GLY A 501 -16.52 0.96 -9.47
N HIS A 502 -17.78 1.27 -9.15
CA HIS A 502 -18.20 2.60 -8.73
C HIS A 502 -17.39 3.12 -7.53
N CYS A 503 -17.28 2.34 -6.45
CA CYS A 503 -16.50 2.75 -5.28
C CYS A 503 -14.99 2.90 -5.54
N CYS A 504 -14.46 2.18 -6.53
CA CYS A 504 -13.05 2.27 -6.88
C CYS A 504 -12.70 3.49 -7.72
N ASP A 505 -13.63 3.93 -8.57
CA ASP A 505 -13.37 4.89 -9.64
C ASP A 505 -13.98 6.28 -9.39
N ASP A 506 -15.06 6.39 -8.60
CA ASP A 506 -15.79 7.66 -8.41
C ASP A 506 -14.97 8.72 -7.65
N SER A 507 -14.46 8.37 -6.46
CA SER A 507 -13.71 9.31 -5.63
C SER A 507 -12.71 8.63 -4.71
N TYR A 508 -11.44 9.05 -4.78
CA TYR A 508 -10.40 8.60 -3.86
C TYR A 508 -10.75 8.94 -2.40
N ALA A 509 -11.24 10.15 -2.16
CA ALA A 509 -11.55 10.64 -0.82
C ALA A 509 -12.75 9.88 -0.21
N PHE A 510 -13.76 9.57 -1.02
CA PHE A 510 -14.99 8.88 -0.59
C PHE A 510 -14.98 7.36 -0.81
N ARG A 511 -13.87 6.78 -1.27
CA ARG A 511 -13.74 5.33 -1.50
C ARG A 511 -14.17 4.51 -0.28
N LYS A 512 -13.66 4.82 0.91
CA LYS A 512 -13.99 4.08 2.14
C LYS A 512 -15.49 4.21 2.48
N PRO A 513 -16.07 5.41 2.62
CA PRO A 513 -17.51 5.57 2.81
C PRO A 513 -18.35 4.81 1.75
N CYS A 514 -17.98 4.88 0.47
CA CYS A 514 -18.68 4.14 -0.57
C CYS A 514 -18.67 2.63 -0.31
N PHE A 515 -17.52 2.06 0.06
CA PHE A 515 -17.44 0.64 0.42
C PHE A 515 -18.18 0.32 1.72
N ASP A 516 -18.22 1.22 2.70
CA ASP A 516 -18.99 1.04 3.93
C ASP A 516 -20.50 0.93 3.61
N ASP A 517 -20.99 1.79 2.72
CA ASP A 517 -22.40 1.89 2.30
C ASP A 517 -22.80 0.90 1.19
N LEU A 518 -21.83 0.24 0.55
CA LEU A 518 -22.08 -0.74 -0.50
C LEU A 518 -23.00 -1.86 0.00
N GLN A 519 -24.11 -2.07 -0.69
CA GLN A 519 -25.14 -3.05 -0.33
C GLN A 519 -24.87 -4.42 -0.96
N VAL A 520 -25.75 -5.39 -0.70
CA VAL A 520 -25.75 -6.70 -1.38
C VAL A 520 -25.82 -6.49 -2.89
N ASP A 521 -24.99 -7.22 -3.64
CA ASP A 521 -25.05 -7.15 -5.11
C ASP A 521 -26.33 -7.78 -5.65
N ALA A 522 -27.28 -6.93 -6.05
CA ALA A 522 -28.56 -7.36 -6.60
C ALA A 522 -28.46 -8.04 -7.98
N THR A 523 -27.32 -7.91 -8.66
CA THR A 523 -27.08 -8.55 -9.97
C THR A 523 -26.45 -9.94 -9.85
N TYR A 524 -26.05 -10.33 -8.64
CA TYR A 524 -25.44 -11.62 -8.40
C TYR A 524 -26.46 -12.76 -8.54
N ILE A 525 -26.11 -13.74 -9.37
CA ILE A 525 -26.87 -14.97 -9.54
C ILE A 525 -26.07 -16.07 -8.87
N SER A 526 -26.63 -16.68 -7.83
CA SER A 526 -25.95 -17.75 -7.11
C SER A 526 -25.79 -18.98 -8.01
N PRO A 527 -24.58 -19.55 -8.14
CA PRO A 527 -24.43 -20.85 -8.77
C PRO A 527 -25.08 -21.89 -7.87
N HIS A 528 -26.01 -22.69 -8.41
CA HIS A 528 -26.61 -23.80 -7.67
C HIS A 528 -25.54 -24.84 -7.32
N LEU A 529 -25.02 -24.78 -6.09
CA LEU A 529 -24.11 -25.77 -5.54
C LEU A 529 -24.87 -26.67 -4.57
N SER A 530 -24.66 -27.98 -4.65
CA SER A 530 -25.22 -28.85 -3.62
C SER A 530 -24.52 -28.61 -2.28
N CYS A 531 -25.21 -28.86 -1.17
CA CYS A 531 -24.58 -28.75 0.15
C CYS A 531 -23.38 -29.69 0.32
N ASP A 532 -23.32 -30.81 -0.40
CA ASP A 532 -22.13 -31.68 -0.45
C ASP A 532 -20.92 -31.01 -1.12
N GLN A 533 -21.16 -30.07 -2.04
CA GLN A 533 -20.10 -29.28 -2.69
C GLN A 533 -19.68 -28.07 -1.84
N VAL A 534 -20.62 -27.50 -1.08
CA VAL A 534 -20.38 -26.35 -0.20
C VAL A 534 -19.64 -26.78 1.06
N VAL A 535 -20.04 -27.93 1.65
CA VAL A 535 -19.47 -28.51 2.86
C VAL A 535 -18.39 -29.53 2.45
N ASN A 536 -17.14 -29.09 2.40
CA ASN A 536 -16.01 -29.98 2.12
C ASN A 536 -15.42 -30.53 3.44
N LEU A 537 -15.68 -31.79 3.73
CA LEU A 537 -15.14 -32.52 4.89
C LEU A 537 -14.20 -33.61 4.39
N ASN A 538 -12.91 -33.50 4.71
CA ASN A 538 -11.89 -34.50 4.41
C ASN A 538 -10.95 -34.71 5.60
N GLU A 539 -10.17 -35.80 5.59
CA GLU A 539 -9.25 -36.10 6.69
C GLU A 539 -8.10 -35.09 6.83
N ASP A 540 -7.80 -34.33 5.78
CA ASP A 540 -6.74 -33.32 5.81
C ASP A 540 -7.09 -32.21 6.83
N LEU A 541 -8.38 -31.97 7.10
CA LEU A 541 -8.83 -31.06 8.16
C LEU A 541 -8.29 -31.45 9.54
N CYS A 542 -8.08 -32.74 9.81
CA CYS A 542 -7.54 -33.22 11.09
C CYS A 542 -6.01 -33.08 11.19
N ARG A 543 -5.33 -32.83 10.07
CA ARG A 543 -3.88 -32.60 10.01
C ARG A 543 -3.53 -31.12 9.83
N ALA A 544 -4.54 -30.30 9.51
CA ALA A 544 -4.41 -28.87 9.33
C ALA A 544 -3.97 -28.19 10.63
N GLN A 545 -3.18 -27.12 10.51
CA GLN A 545 -2.90 -26.23 11.63
C GLN A 545 -4.15 -25.39 11.94
N GLU A 546 -4.24 -24.86 13.16
CA GLU A 546 -5.39 -24.05 13.62
C GLU A 546 -5.75 -22.91 12.64
N GLU A 547 -4.74 -22.23 12.09
CA GLU A 547 -4.95 -21.13 11.14
C GLU A 547 -5.53 -21.59 9.79
N GLU A 548 -5.13 -22.79 9.34
CA GLU A 548 -5.65 -23.41 8.13
C GLU A 548 -7.09 -23.91 8.35
N LEU A 549 -7.36 -24.51 9.50
CA LEU A 549 -8.72 -24.91 9.89
C LEU A 549 -9.67 -23.70 9.96
N GLN A 550 -9.24 -22.60 10.58
CA GLN A 550 -9.99 -21.36 10.60
C GLN A 550 -10.22 -20.80 9.18
N THR A 551 -9.25 -20.93 8.29
CA THR A 551 -9.37 -20.53 6.88
C THR A 551 -10.44 -21.36 6.15
N GLU A 552 -10.47 -22.68 6.36
CA GLU A 552 -11.50 -23.55 5.77
C GLU A 552 -12.90 -23.25 6.34
N LYS A 553 -13.01 -22.99 7.64
CA LYS A 553 -14.25 -22.52 8.27
C LYS A 553 -14.79 -21.25 7.59
N GLN A 554 -13.92 -20.29 7.30
CA GLN A 554 -14.31 -19.02 6.67
C GLN A 554 -14.64 -19.17 5.19
N LYS A 555 -13.98 -20.09 4.47
CA LYS A 555 -14.37 -20.45 3.10
C LYS A 555 -15.76 -21.05 3.06
N LEU A 556 -16.08 -21.96 3.99
CA LEU A 556 -17.42 -22.52 4.13
C LEU A 556 -18.45 -21.40 4.38
N LEU A 557 -18.18 -20.49 5.32
CA LEU A 557 -19.06 -19.34 5.60
C LEU A 557 -19.29 -18.48 4.36
N SER A 558 -18.25 -18.16 3.61
CA SER A 558 -18.38 -17.41 2.35
C SER A 558 -19.23 -18.18 1.32
N ASN A 559 -19.00 -19.47 1.15
CA ASN A 559 -19.78 -20.28 0.21
C ASN A 559 -21.27 -20.35 0.59
N LEU A 560 -21.59 -20.47 1.89
CA LEU A 560 -22.98 -20.43 2.37
C LEU A 560 -23.64 -19.07 2.08
N VAL A 561 -22.92 -17.96 2.35
CA VAL A 561 -23.42 -16.60 2.07
C VAL A 561 -23.63 -16.38 0.57
N LYS A 562 -22.81 -16.99 -0.29
CA LYS A 562 -23.02 -16.95 -1.74
C LYS A 562 -24.27 -17.71 -2.17
N GLN A 563 -24.64 -18.80 -1.51
CA GLN A 563 -25.88 -19.49 -1.83
C GLN A 563 -27.10 -18.64 -1.47
N GLU A 564 -27.06 -17.98 -0.31
CA GLU A 564 -28.19 -17.18 0.19
C GLU A 564 -27.76 -15.75 0.63
N PRO A 565 -27.40 -14.84 -0.29
CA PRO A 565 -26.81 -13.54 0.06
C PRO A 565 -27.74 -12.62 0.86
N TYR A 566 -29.05 -12.84 0.78
CA TYR A 566 -30.06 -12.07 1.50
C TYR A 566 -30.42 -12.65 2.88
N ALA A 567 -29.96 -13.87 3.20
CA ALA A 567 -30.21 -14.48 4.50
C ALA A 567 -29.60 -13.65 5.65
N ALA A 568 -30.27 -13.68 6.80
CA ALA A 568 -29.80 -13.06 8.02
C ALA A 568 -28.56 -13.79 8.54
N GLU A 569 -27.62 -13.04 9.09
CA GLU A 569 -26.33 -13.60 9.52
C GLU A 569 -26.44 -14.74 10.53
N MET A 570 -27.41 -14.65 11.45
CA MET A 570 -27.67 -15.68 12.45
C MET A 570 -27.98 -17.05 11.83
N GLN A 571 -28.50 -17.08 10.59
CA GLN A 571 -28.83 -18.33 9.91
C GLN A 571 -27.55 -19.12 9.56
N PHE A 572 -26.48 -18.45 9.16
CA PHE A 572 -25.19 -19.08 8.85
C PHE A 572 -24.44 -19.55 10.09
N GLN A 573 -24.54 -18.80 11.19
CA GLN A 573 -23.80 -19.07 12.42
C GLN A 573 -24.08 -20.49 12.96
N SER A 574 -25.31 -20.96 12.83
CA SER A 574 -25.69 -22.30 13.27
C SER A 574 -24.98 -23.42 12.49
N VAL A 575 -24.66 -23.22 11.21
CA VAL A 575 -23.96 -24.21 10.38
C VAL A 575 -22.46 -24.17 10.68
N ILE A 576 -21.90 -22.99 10.90
CA ILE A 576 -20.48 -22.82 11.21
C ILE A 576 -20.10 -23.36 12.58
N VAL A 577 -20.96 -23.18 13.59
CA VAL A 577 -20.73 -23.75 14.93
C VAL A 577 -20.75 -25.27 14.88
N ASP A 578 -21.73 -25.86 14.18
CA ASP A 578 -21.81 -27.31 14.02
C ASP A 578 -20.61 -27.86 13.23
N PHE A 579 -20.14 -27.15 12.21
CA PHE A 579 -18.92 -27.52 11.48
C PHE A 579 -17.71 -27.59 12.39
N ALA A 580 -17.46 -26.54 13.19
CA ALA A 580 -16.30 -26.50 14.10
C ALA A 580 -16.37 -27.64 15.13
N HIS A 581 -17.54 -27.86 15.75
CA HIS A 581 -17.75 -28.94 16.70
C HIS A 581 -17.58 -30.33 16.06
N LEU A 582 -18.09 -30.52 14.85
CA LEU A 582 -17.96 -31.77 14.10
C LEU A 582 -16.48 -32.08 13.83
N VAL A 583 -15.71 -31.11 13.34
CA VAL A 583 -14.28 -31.31 13.06
C VAL A 583 -13.52 -31.63 14.35
N GLU A 584 -13.73 -30.86 15.42
CA GLU A 584 -13.08 -31.10 16.71
C GLU A 584 -13.36 -32.52 17.24
N MET A 585 -14.63 -32.93 17.24
CA MET A 585 -15.06 -34.25 17.70
C MET A 585 -14.51 -35.38 16.81
N CYS A 586 -14.65 -35.26 15.49
CA CYS A 586 -14.28 -36.34 14.57
C CYS A 586 -12.77 -36.51 14.40
N CYS A 587 -11.99 -35.45 14.55
CA CYS A 587 -10.53 -35.56 14.52
C CYS A 587 -9.95 -36.24 15.77
N GLN A 588 -10.74 -36.38 16.85
CA GLN A 588 -10.39 -37.14 18.04
C GLN A 588 -10.93 -38.58 18.02
N ALA A 589 -11.73 -38.95 17.02
CA ALA A 589 -12.30 -40.28 16.90
C ALA A 589 -11.26 -41.31 16.43
N GLU A 590 -11.43 -42.57 16.87
CA GLU A 590 -10.54 -43.67 16.48
C GLU A 590 -10.54 -43.95 14.96
N LYS A 591 -11.64 -43.58 14.28
CA LYS A 591 -11.79 -43.62 12.83
C LYS A 591 -12.37 -42.30 12.32
N SER A 592 -11.48 -41.31 12.13
CA SER A 592 -11.81 -39.95 11.68
C SER A 592 -12.67 -39.93 10.41
N GLU A 593 -12.29 -40.69 9.38
CA GLU A 593 -13.02 -40.75 8.10
C GLU A 593 -14.50 -41.13 8.26
N ILE A 594 -14.77 -42.15 9.06
CA ILE A 594 -16.14 -42.65 9.29
C ILE A 594 -16.95 -41.60 10.06
N CYS A 595 -16.36 -40.99 11.10
CA CYS A 595 -17.03 -39.94 11.86
C CYS A 595 -17.38 -38.73 10.97
N LEU A 596 -16.42 -38.26 10.17
CA LEU A 596 -16.62 -37.13 9.24
C LEU A 596 -17.73 -37.43 8.24
N GLN A 597 -17.82 -38.67 7.75
CA GLN A 597 -18.87 -39.09 6.83
C GLN A 597 -20.27 -39.11 7.50
N GLU A 598 -20.37 -39.72 8.69
CA GLU A 598 -21.65 -39.87 9.40
C GLU A 598 -22.18 -38.53 9.93
N GLU A 599 -21.36 -37.79 10.66
CA GLU A 599 -21.73 -36.48 11.21
C GLU A 599 -21.83 -35.42 10.09
N GLY A 600 -21.00 -35.54 9.04
CA GLY A 600 -21.05 -34.64 7.88
C GLY A 600 -22.40 -34.67 7.18
N SER A 601 -23.02 -35.85 7.08
CA SER A 601 -24.36 -36.00 6.51
C SER A 601 -25.43 -35.19 7.28
N LYS A 602 -25.26 -34.99 8.59
CA LYS A 602 -26.17 -34.16 9.41
C LYS A 602 -25.96 -32.68 9.13
N LEU A 603 -24.71 -32.25 8.99
CA LEU A 603 -24.35 -30.88 8.63
C LEU A 603 -24.87 -30.51 7.24
N ILE A 604 -24.75 -31.42 6.27
CA ILE A 604 -25.29 -31.27 4.92
C ILE A 604 -26.82 -31.08 4.94
N LYS A 605 -27.55 -31.87 5.72
CA LYS A 605 -29.02 -31.70 5.88
C LYS A 605 -29.39 -30.34 6.48
N LYS A 606 -28.58 -29.86 7.43
CA LYS A 606 -28.77 -28.52 8.03
C LYS A 606 -28.52 -27.42 7.00
N CYS A 607 -27.46 -27.56 6.19
CA CYS A 607 -27.21 -26.69 5.04
C CYS A 607 -28.40 -26.71 4.05
N GLN A 608 -28.95 -27.88 3.70
CA GLN A 608 -30.11 -27.97 2.80
C GLN A 608 -31.34 -27.24 3.36
N SER A 609 -31.55 -27.34 4.68
CA SER A 609 -32.63 -26.64 5.37
C SER A 609 -32.43 -25.12 5.36
N LEU A 610 -31.19 -24.65 5.38
CA LEU A 610 -30.83 -23.23 5.26
C LEU A 610 -31.07 -22.72 3.83
N LEU A 611 -30.66 -23.49 2.82
CA LEU A 611 -30.73 -23.11 1.40
C LEU A 611 -32.11 -23.36 0.76
N GLY A 612 -33.12 -23.68 1.58
CA GLY A 612 -34.51 -23.71 1.13
C GLY A 612 -34.97 -24.96 0.37
N GLY A 613 -34.25 -26.08 0.44
CA GLY A 613 -34.70 -27.39 -0.06
C GLY A 613 -34.90 -27.52 -1.56
#